data_AF-A0A9W6IT48-F1
#
_entry.id   AF-A0A9W6IT48-F1
#
_cell.length_a   1.000
_cell.length_b   1.000
_cell.length_c   1.000
_cell.angle_alpha   90.00
_cell.angle_beta   90.00
_cell.angle_gamma   90.00
#
_symmetry.space_group_name_H-M   'P 1'
#
loop_
_entity.id
_entity.type
_entity.pdbx_description
1 polymer ?
#
loop_
_entity_poly.entity_id
_entity_poly.type
_entity_poly.pdbx_seq_one_letter_code
_entity_poly.pdbx_strand_id
1 'polypeptide(L)'
;MTGLGFDHPWALLLLPLALLPFLVSPLRLSGVPSAEVAPEDTLSRAVGAGIVALGALAIVLLVLGLSGLHRRDHVVERTGVGANIVLLIDRSSSMDSTFANRRPDGAEESKSVAARRLLTDFAARRPADRVAVAAFSTAPMLVIPMTDKHDAVRAAIGAIDRPGLAHTDVGRGLSLAFSMFDETSTETSRAIVLVSDGAAVIDRRVQDALRAAAARDPVRLYWLFLRTAGARGITDRPPPGDPDSPQTYPERHLDIFFKTLGLPYRSFEARSAGEVSDAIREIDQLEQRPTLYSETIPRQDLDWLCYWAAAGALLLLLAAKLSERRLEDWEGEALLPSPLRGGVGGGGGAGEGATRIVASRRRALHSAPPPTLALPRKGGGNAPDVHSQQPDSGRAAS
;
A
#
# COMPACT_ATOMS: atom_id res chain seq x y z
N MET A 1 -12.29 -2.12 24.39
CA MET A 1 -13.75 -1.89 24.42
C MET A 1 -14.21 -1.75 22.97
N THR A 2 -15.29 -2.44 22.59
CA THR A 2 -15.72 -2.74 21.21
C THR A 2 -15.67 -1.52 20.26
N GLY A 3 -14.67 -1.47 19.38
CA GLY A 3 -14.42 -0.39 18.44
C GLY A 3 -15.33 -0.41 17.21
N LEU A 4 -16.65 -0.55 17.40
CA LEU A 4 -17.63 -0.45 16.32
C LEU A 4 -18.30 0.94 16.33
N GLY A 5 -18.47 1.51 15.15
CA GLY A 5 -19.10 2.81 14.92
C GLY A 5 -20.11 2.73 13.78
N PHE A 6 -20.99 3.72 13.72
CA PHE A 6 -22.01 3.87 12.69
C PHE A 6 -21.89 5.27 12.09
N ASP A 7 -21.88 5.39 10.76
CA ASP A 7 -21.91 6.69 10.09
C ASP A 7 -23.28 7.35 10.17
N HIS A 8 -24.31 6.51 10.10
CA HIS A 8 -25.70 6.91 9.98
C HIS A 8 -26.52 6.18 11.04
N PRO A 9 -26.37 6.54 12.33
CA PRO A 9 -27.05 5.85 13.43
C PRO A 9 -28.57 5.93 13.32
N TRP A 10 -29.11 6.94 12.61
CA TRP A 10 -30.54 7.06 12.33
C TRP A 10 -31.09 5.88 11.51
N ALA A 11 -30.27 5.20 10.70
CA ALA A 11 -30.70 4.04 9.94
C ALA A 11 -31.09 2.86 10.86
N LEU A 12 -30.57 2.78 12.08
CA LEU A 12 -30.96 1.76 13.07
C LEU A 12 -32.43 1.90 13.50
N LEU A 13 -33.07 3.06 13.28
CA LEU A 13 -34.50 3.23 13.50
C LEU A 13 -35.36 2.38 12.55
N LEU A 14 -34.77 1.85 11.46
CA LEU A 14 -35.43 0.93 10.53
C LEU A 14 -35.38 -0.53 11.00
N LEU A 15 -34.65 -0.86 12.07
CA LEU A 15 -34.55 -2.21 12.61
C LEU A 15 -35.90 -2.85 12.99
N PRO A 16 -36.92 -2.11 13.47
CA PRO A 16 -38.29 -2.65 13.66
C PRO A 16 -38.89 -3.27 12.39
N LEU A 17 -38.43 -2.87 11.19
CA LEU A 17 -38.87 -3.45 9.92
C LEU A 17 -38.47 -4.93 9.78
N ALA A 18 -37.47 -5.40 10.54
CA ALA A 18 -37.10 -6.82 10.59
C ALA A 18 -38.20 -7.72 11.17
N LEU A 19 -39.22 -7.14 11.83
CA LEU A 19 -40.40 -7.88 12.30
C LEU A 19 -41.44 -8.12 11.20
N LEU A 20 -41.32 -7.43 10.07
CA LEU A 20 -42.30 -7.51 8.98
C LEU A 20 -42.51 -8.94 8.44
N PRO A 21 -41.48 -9.79 8.27
CA PRO A 21 -41.65 -11.19 7.86
C PRO A 21 -42.42 -12.06 8.87
N PHE A 22 -42.47 -11.65 10.15
CA PHE A 22 -43.26 -12.34 11.19
C PHE A 22 -44.72 -11.86 11.22
N LEU A 23 -44.97 -10.60 10.84
CA LEU A 23 -46.30 -9.99 10.82
C LEU A 23 -47.07 -10.29 9.53
N VAL A 24 -46.34 -10.40 8.40
CA VAL A 24 -46.91 -10.66 7.08
C VAL A 24 -46.39 -12.02 6.64
N SER A 25 -47.23 -13.05 6.71
CA SER A 25 -46.84 -14.40 6.27
C SER A 25 -46.38 -14.35 4.81
N PRO A 26 -45.10 -14.62 4.51
CA PRO A 26 -44.59 -14.63 3.13
C PRO A 26 -45.13 -15.84 2.34
N LEU A 27 -45.59 -16.85 3.07
CA LEU A 27 -46.34 -17.99 2.56
C LEU A 27 -47.80 -17.56 2.49
N ARG A 28 -48.30 -17.35 1.26
CA ARG A 28 -49.73 -17.10 1.06
C ARG A 28 -50.49 -18.26 1.69
N LEU A 29 -51.45 -17.96 2.57
CA LEU A 29 -52.48 -18.94 2.91
C LEU A 29 -53.19 -19.30 1.61
N SER A 30 -52.96 -20.50 1.11
CA SER A 30 -53.75 -21.06 0.03
C SER A 30 -55.22 -20.97 0.45
N GLY A 31 -56.05 -20.27 -0.32
CA GLY A 31 -57.48 -20.09 -0.07
C GLY A 31 -58.31 -21.35 -0.29
N VAL A 32 -57.75 -22.52 0.03
CA VAL A 32 -58.45 -23.80 -0.02
C VAL A 32 -58.88 -24.10 1.42
N PRO A 33 -60.18 -24.10 1.75
CA PRO A 33 -60.69 -24.36 3.09
C PRO A 33 -60.37 -25.77 3.62
N SER A 34 -59.79 -26.64 2.78
CA SER A 34 -59.59 -28.07 3.05
C SER A 34 -58.13 -28.48 2.79
N ALA A 35 -57.19 -27.82 3.45
CA ALA A 35 -55.83 -28.36 3.65
C ALA A 35 -55.72 -29.16 4.97
N GLU A 36 -56.84 -29.50 5.61
CA GLU A 36 -56.87 -30.28 6.86
C GLU A 36 -56.44 -31.76 6.71
N VAL A 37 -56.06 -32.20 5.50
CA VAL A 37 -55.79 -33.63 5.22
C VAL A 37 -54.30 -33.99 5.22
N ALA A 38 -53.39 -33.01 5.25
CA ALA A 38 -51.96 -33.29 5.37
C ALA A 38 -51.48 -32.98 6.80
N PRO A 39 -50.94 -33.96 7.56
CA PRO A 39 -50.36 -33.67 8.87
C PRO A 39 -49.20 -32.70 8.70
N GLU A 40 -49.17 -31.63 9.50
CA GLU A 40 -48.05 -30.70 9.52
C GLU A 40 -46.78 -31.45 9.95
N ASP A 41 -45.91 -31.77 8.98
CA ASP A 41 -44.62 -32.34 9.27
C ASP A 41 -43.76 -31.32 10.03
N THR A 42 -43.07 -31.80 11.07
CA THR A 42 -42.09 -31.03 11.85
C THR A 42 -41.03 -30.38 10.96
N LEU A 43 -40.66 -31.04 9.86
CA LEU A 43 -39.71 -30.53 8.88
C LEU A 43 -40.30 -29.35 8.09
N SER A 44 -41.58 -29.41 7.72
CA SER A 44 -42.27 -28.33 7.02
C SER A 44 -42.40 -27.08 7.89
N ARG A 45 -42.74 -27.26 9.18
CA ARG A 45 -42.78 -26.16 10.16
C ARG A 45 -41.39 -25.53 10.38
N ALA A 46 -40.35 -26.35 10.45
CA ALA A 46 -38.97 -25.88 10.58
C ALA A 46 -38.52 -25.07 9.36
N VAL A 47 -38.86 -25.51 8.14
CA VAL A 47 -38.57 -24.79 6.89
C VAL A 47 -39.32 -23.45 6.84
N GLY A 48 -40.61 -23.43 7.19
CA GLY A 48 -41.40 -22.21 7.27
C GLY A 48 -40.81 -21.19 8.26
N ALA A 49 -40.45 -21.63 9.46
CA ALA A 49 -39.79 -20.80 10.46
C ALA A 49 -38.41 -20.31 9.98
N GLY A 50 -37.65 -21.17 9.28
CA GLY A 50 -36.36 -20.83 8.70
C GLY A 50 -36.44 -19.74 7.62
N ILE A 51 -37.45 -19.78 6.75
CA ILE A 51 -37.70 -18.75 5.73
C ILE A 51 -38.01 -17.40 6.36
N VAL A 52 -38.86 -17.38 7.41
CA VAL A 52 -39.19 -16.15 8.14
C VAL A 52 -37.96 -15.58 8.85
N ALA A 53 -37.20 -16.43 9.55
CA ALA A 53 -35.96 -16.03 10.23
C ALA A 53 -34.91 -15.50 9.24
N LEU A 54 -34.78 -16.12 8.07
CA LEU A 54 -33.87 -15.69 7.02
C LEU A 54 -34.29 -14.34 6.41
N GLY A 55 -35.59 -14.10 6.25
CA GLY A 55 -36.14 -12.80 5.85
C GLY A 55 -35.84 -11.69 6.85
N ALA A 56 -36.03 -11.98 8.14
CA ALA A 56 -35.69 -11.04 9.20
C ALA A 56 -34.18 -10.75 9.25
N LEU A 57 -33.34 -11.78 9.10
CA LEU A 57 -31.89 -11.65 9.05
C LEU A 57 -31.44 -10.79 7.85
N ALA A 58 -32.04 -10.98 6.68
CA ALA A 58 -31.74 -10.16 5.50
C ALA A 58 -32.03 -8.67 5.74
N ILE A 59 -33.16 -8.34 6.37
CA ILE A 59 -33.53 -6.96 6.72
C ILE A 59 -32.55 -6.37 7.74
N VAL A 60 -32.20 -7.13 8.79
CA VAL A 60 -31.19 -6.69 9.78
C VAL A 60 -29.85 -6.39 9.10
N LEU A 61 -29.37 -7.28 8.21
CA LEU A 61 -28.10 -7.09 7.52
C LEU A 61 -28.12 -5.88 6.57
N LEU A 62 -29.24 -5.62 5.88
CA LEU A 62 -29.41 -4.41 5.06
C LEU A 62 -29.40 -3.14 5.91
N VAL A 63 -30.09 -3.14 7.05
CA VAL A 63 -30.11 -1.99 7.97
C VAL A 63 -28.72 -1.73 8.56
N LEU A 64 -27.98 -2.78 8.92
CA LEU A 64 -26.59 -2.67 9.39
C LEU A 64 -25.65 -2.14 8.30
N GLY A 65 -25.80 -2.61 7.06
CA GLY A 65 -25.08 -2.05 5.90
C GLY A 65 -25.39 -0.57 5.69
N LEU A 66 -26.66 -0.18 5.74
CA LEU A 66 -27.12 1.21 5.54
C LEU A 66 -26.66 2.14 6.67
N SER A 67 -26.60 1.65 7.91
CA SER A 67 -26.08 2.42 9.04
C SER A 67 -24.58 2.74 8.92
N GLY A 68 -23.91 2.16 7.92
CA GLY A 68 -22.48 2.23 7.75
C GLY A 68 -21.83 1.62 8.98
N LEU A 69 -21.90 0.30 9.12
CA LEU A 69 -21.18 -0.38 10.19
C LEU A 69 -19.68 -0.32 9.88
N HIS A 70 -18.93 0.30 10.79
CA HIS A 70 -17.51 0.56 10.64
C HIS A 70 -16.75 0.14 11.87
N ARG A 71 -15.50 -0.28 11.71
CA ARG A 71 -14.57 -0.39 12.82
C ARG A 71 -13.92 0.97 13.02
N ARG A 72 -14.10 1.55 14.21
CA ARG A 72 -13.49 2.83 14.62
C ARG A 72 -11.97 2.73 14.54
N ASP A 73 -11.36 3.88 14.31
CA ASP A 73 -9.94 4.08 14.47
C ASP A 73 -9.51 3.59 15.85
N HIS A 74 -8.41 2.83 15.88
CA HIS A 74 -7.78 2.45 17.11
C HIS A 74 -6.28 2.58 16.93
N VAL A 75 -5.67 3.26 17.89
CA VAL A 75 -4.23 3.36 17.98
C VAL A 75 -3.73 1.98 18.39
N VAL A 76 -3.02 1.31 17.49
CA VAL A 76 -2.31 0.07 17.82
C VAL A 76 -0.86 0.45 17.97
N GLU A 77 -0.28 0.20 19.15
CA GLU A 77 1.17 0.21 19.30
C GLU A 77 1.73 -0.91 18.43
N ARG A 78 2.18 -0.56 17.23
CA ARG A 78 2.92 -1.44 16.32
C ARG A 78 4.40 -1.13 16.57
N THR A 79 5.18 -2.13 16.94
CA THR A 79 6.64 -2.02 16.90
C THR A 79 7.09 -1.92 15.44
N GLY A 80 7.11 -0.71 14.89
CA GLY A 80 7.68 -0.41 13.58
C GLY A 80 9.18 -0.19 13.70
N VAL A 81 9.96 -0.95 12.95
CA VAL A 81 11.41 -0.73 12.82
C VAL A 81 11.57 0.26 11.67
N GLY A 82 11.84 1.52 11.93
CA GLY A 82 12.12 2.48 10.87
C GLY A 82 12.78 3.72 11.42
N ALA A 83 13.93 4.11 10.89
CA ALA A 83 14.57 5.39 11.16
C ALA A 83 14.38 6.35 9.98
N ASN A 84 14.32 7.65 10.27
CA ASN A 84 14.43 8.70 9.27
C ASN A 84 15.89 9.11 9.16
N ILE A 85 16.52 8.82 8.04
CA ILE A 85 17.95 9.05 7.82
C ILE A 85 18.15 10.08 6.71
N VAL A 86 18.88 11.14 7.00
CA VAL A 86 19.36 12.09 5.98
C VAL A 86 20.81 11.76 5.65
N LEU A 87 21.08 11.36 4.41
CA LEU A 87 22.43 11.22 3.87
C LEU A 87 22.88 12.56 3.30
N LEU A 88 23.86 13.20 3.92
CA LEU A 88 24.44 14.46 3.50
C LEU A 88 25.84 14.23 2.93
N ILE A 89 25.96 14.26 1.61
CA ILE A 89 27.16 13.81 0.87
C ILE A 89 27.93 15.02 0.32
N ASP A 90 29.20 15.17 0.70
CA ASP A 90 30.09 16.16 0.09
C ASP A 90 30.44 15.76 -1.35
N ARG A 91 30.38 16.73 -2.25
CA ARG A 91 30.80 16.61 -3.66
C ARG A 91 31.95 17.54 -4.01
N SER A 92 32.62 18.13 -3.03
CA SER A 92 33.80 18.96 -3.26
C SER A 92 34.83 18.25 -4.14
N SER A 93 35.64 19.02 -4.88
CA SER A 93 36.62 18.44 -5.81
C SER A 93 37.65 17.52 -5.15
N SER A 94 37.86 17.65 -3.84
CA SER A 94 38.75 16.74 -3.08
C SER A 94 38.18 15.32 -2.96
N MET A 95 36.86 15.16 -3.04
CA MET A 95 36.19 13.85 -3.00
C MET A 95 36.44 13.02 -4.26
N ASP A 96 36.91 13.64 -5.35
CA ASP A 96 37.23 12.98 -6.61
C ASP A 96 38.61 12.31 -6.60
N SER A 97 39.44 12.55 -5.59
CA SER A 97 40.71 11.85 -5.40
C SER A 97 40.51 10.51 -4.69
N THR A 98 41.49 9.61 -4.83
CA THR A 98 41.59 8.42 -3.97
C THR A 98 42.01 8.84 -2.55
N PHE A 99 41.91 7.92 -1.59
CA PHE A 99 42.38 8.13 -0.21
C PHE A 99 43.88 8.42 -0.13
N ALA A 100 44.66 7.94 -1.11
CA ALA A 100 46.10 8.23 -1.24
C ALA A 100 46.40 9.58 -1.91
N ASN A 101 45.40 10.44 -2.11
CA ASN A 101 45.49 11.73 -2.81
C ASN A 101 45.92 11.62 -4.29
N ARG A 102 45.55 10.53 -4.96
CA ARG A 102 45.86 10.30 -6.38
C ARG A 102 44.61 10.46 -7.24
N ARG A 103 44.81 10.70 -8.53
CA ARG A 103 43.72 10.60 -9.49
C ARG A 103 43.35 9.12 -9.66
N PRO A 104 42.06 8.75 -9.63
CA PRO A 104 41.63 7.38 -9.87
C PRO A 104 42.14 6.88 -11.23
N ASP A 105 42.75 5.70 -11.27
CA ASP A 105 43.33 5.07 -12.45
C ASP A 105 42.61 3.77 -12.85
N GLY A 106 41.51 3.44 -12.15
CA GLY A 106 40.73 2.21 -12.32
C GLY A 106 41.11 1.08 -11.35
N ALA A 107 42.30 1.11 -10.75
CA ALA A 107 42.67 0.17 -9.69
C ALA A 107 42.17 0.65 -8.31
N GLU A 108 42.17 1.97 -8.09
CA GLU A 108 41.60 2.60 -6.90
C GLU A 108 40.41 3.49 -7.26
N GLU A 109 39.28 3.30 -6.56
CA GLU A 109 38.11 4.18 -6.66
C GLU A 109 38.33 5.52 -5.91
N SER A 110 37.63 6.58 -6.34
CA SER A 110 37.63 7.85 -5.61
C SER A 110 36.86 7.72 -4.29
N LYS A 111 37.10 8.66 -3.37
CA LYS A 111 36.34 8.77 -2.11
C LYS A 111 34.83 8.91 -2.38
N SER A 112 34.44 9.71 -3.37
CA SER A 112 33.04 9.89 -3.77
C SER A 112 32.39 8.62 -4.31
N VAL A 113 33.12 7.81 -5.08
CA VAL A 113 32.61 6.53 -5.60
C VAL A 113 32.48 5.50 -4.47
N ALA A 114 33.51 5.37 -3.63
CA ALA A 114 33.49 4.48 -2.46
C ALA A 114 32.32 4.81 -1.52
N ALA A 115 32.16 6.09 -1.16
CA ALA A 115 31.09 6.56 -0.30
C ALA A 115 29.72 6.25 -0.89
N ARG A 116 29.47 6.58 -2.16
CA ARG A 116 28.17 6.34 -2.81
C ARG A 116 27.82 4.87 -2.89
N ARG A 117 28.78 4.01 -3.24
CA ARG A 117 28.59 2.55 -3.29
C ARG A 117 28.18 2.02 -1.91
N LEU A 118 28.94 2.36 -0.88
CA LEU A 118 28.70 1.86 0.48
C LEU A 118 27.43 2.45 1.11
N LEU A 119 27.09 3.71 0.82
CA LEU A 119 25.84 4.34 1.26
C LEU A 119 24.62 3.76 0.52
N THR A 120 24.78 3.38 -0.74
CA THR A 120 23.73 2.67 -1.49
C THR A 120 23.44 1.31 -0.85
N ASP A 121 24.49 0.56 -0.50
CA ASP A 121 24.35 -0.72 0.20
C ASP A 121 23.73 -0.54 1.59
N PHE A 122 24.08 0.54 2.28
CA PHE A 122 23.52 0.91 3.58
C PHE A 122 22.03 1.21 3.52
N ALA A 123 21.57 1.96 2.51
CA ALA A 123 20.14 2.21 2.30
C ALA A 123 19.40 0.91 1.93
N ALA A 124 19.97 0.09 1.04
CA ALA A 124 19.36 -1.15 0.57
C ALA A 124 19.14 -2.20 1.67
N ARG A 125 19.98 -2.22 2.71
CA ARG A 125 19.83 -3.15 3.85
C ARG A 125 18.71 -2.78 4.83
N ARG A 126 18.01 -1.65 4.62
CA ARG A 126 17.00 -1.14 5.56
C ARG A 126 15.65 -0.86 4.91
N PRO A 127 14.90 -1.91 4.56
CA PRO A 127 13.65 -1.77 3.81
C PRO A 127 12.59 -0.92 4.52
N ALA A 128 12.66 -0.79 5.84
CA ALA A 128 11.67 -0.09 6.63
C ALA A 128 12.09 1.33 7.06
N ASP A 129 13.31 1.75 6.72
CA ASP A 129 13.78 3.12 6.97
C ASP A 129 13.36 4.06 5.83
N ARG A 130 13.07 5.31 6.19
CA ARG A 130 12.93 6.39 5.22
C ARG A 130 14.27 7.10 5.09
N VAL A 131 14.71 7.30 3.85
CA VAL A 131 15.98 7.93 3.55
C VAL A 131 15.76 9.16 2.69
N ALA A 132 16.42 10.25 3.06
CA ALA A 132 16.53 11.44 2.25
C ALA A 132 17.99 11.63 1.84
N VAL A 133 18.24 12.21 0.68
CA VAL A 133 19.60 12.44 0.18
C VAL A 133 19.78 13.90 -0.19
N ALA A 134 20.80 14.51 0.40
CA ALA A 134 21.28 15.84 0.09
C ALA A 134 22.75 15.76 -0.31
N ALA A 135 23.14 16.64 -1.23
CA ALA A 135 24.52 16.79 -1.66
C ALA A 135 24.96 18.23 -1.44
N PHE A 136 26.22 18.46 -1.11
CA PHE A 136 26.72 19.83 -0.92
C PHE A 136 28.14 20.02 -1.47
N SER A 137 28.46 21.27 -1.75
CA SER A 137 29.82 21.78 -2.04
C SER A 137 29.81 23.25 -1.64
N THR A 138 29.87 24.22 -2.57
CA THR A 138 29.65 25.65 -2.29
C THR A 138 28.23 25.97 -1.83
N ALA A 139 27.26 25.19 -2.29
CA ALA A 139 25.85 25.31 -1.93
C ALA A 139 25.26 23.89 -1.77
N PRO A 140 24.32 23.72 -0.83
CA PRO A 140 23.62 22.47 -0.65
C PRO A 140 22.50 22.32 -1.69
N MET A 141 22.22 21.09 -2.07
CA MET A 141 21.16 20.72 -3.00
C MET A 141 20.40 19.51 -2.47
N LEU A 142 19.08 19.62 -2.46
CA LEU A 142 18.18 18.50 -2.22
C LEU A 142 18.22 17.58 -3.44
N VAL A 143 18.56 16.31 -3.25
CA VAL A 143 18.56 15.31 -4.33
C VAL A 143 17.25 14.53 -4.32
N ILE A 144 16.86 14.02 -3.15
CA ILE A 144 15.55 13.39 -2.94
C ILE A 144 15.04 13.70 -1.53
N PRO A 145 13.75 14.08 -1.37
CA PRO A 145 13.14 14.24 -0.06
C PRO A 145 12.98 12.90 0.65
N MET A 146 12.61 12.95 1.93
CA MET A 146 12.45 11.78 2.80
C MET A 146 11.45 10.76 2.23
N THR A 147 11.94 9.58 1.83
CA THR A 147 11.15 8.57 1.13
C THR A 147 11.51 7.15 1.59
N ASP A 148 10.53 6.25 1.55
CA ASP A 148 10.68 4.79 1.72
C ASP A 148 10.97 4.07 0.38
N LYS A 149 11.00 4.81 -0.74
CA LYS A 149 11.28 4.27 -2.08
C LYS A 149 12.79 4.06 -2.29
N HIS A 150 13.30 2.93 -1.81
CA HIS A 150 14.72 2.55 -1.89
C HIS A 150 15.33 2.60 -3.29
N ASP A 151 14.56 2.25 -4.32
CA ASP A 151 15.03 2.33 -5.71
C ASP A 151 15.30 3.78 -6.16
N ALA A 152 14.46 4.72 -5.69
CA ALA A 152 14.65 6.14 -5.97
C ALA A 152 15.84 6.71 -5.19
N VAL A 153 16.04 6.27 -3.94
CA VAL A 153 17.22 6.62 -3.12
C VAL A 153 18.51 6.12 -3.79
N ARG A 154 18.53 4.86 -4.26
CA ARG A 154 19.67 4.29 -4.99
C ARG A 154 19.99 5.09 -6.26
N ALA A 155 18.97 5.43 -7.05
CA ALA A 155 19.15 6.27 -8.24
C ALA A 155 19.65 7.67 -7.88
N ALA A 156 19.14 8.27 -6.81
CA ALA A 156 19.55 9.58 -6.31
C ALA A 156 21.03 9.59 -5.88
N ILE A 157 21.48 8.59 -5.12
CA ILE A 157 22.90 8.44 -4.74
C ILE A 157 23.76 8.25 -6.00
N GLY A 158 23.32 7.41 -6.94
CA GLY A 158 24.02 7.19 -8.21
C GLY A 158 24.20 8.47 -9.02
N ALA A 159 23.20 9.36 -9.05
CA ALA A 159 23.22 10.62 -9.79
C ALA A 159 24.17 11.69 -9.21
N ILE A 160 24.76 11.45 -8.04
CA ILE A 160 25.80 12.30 -7.43
C ILE A 160 27.17 11.94 -8.05
N ASP A 161 27.26 11.85 -9.38
CA ASP A 161 28.44 11.38 -10.12
C ASP A 161 29.31 12.47 -10.72
N ARG A 162 28.82 13.71 -10.73
CA ARG A 162 29.57 14.84 -11.27
C ARG A 162 30.40 15.53 -10.18
N PRO A 163 31.66 15.90 -10.50
CA PRO A 163 32.48 16.77 -9.66
C PRO A 163 31.69 18.00 -9.22
N GLY A 164 31.69 18.27 -7.93
CA GLY A 164 31.20 19.55 -7.40
C GLY A 164 32.23 20.65 -7.56
N LEU A 165 31.89 21.81 -7.01
CA LEU A 165 32.76 22.98 -7.03
C LEU A 165 33.89 22.83 -6.00
N ALA A 166 34.94 23.64 -6.12
CA ALA A 166 36.17 23.53 -5.34
C ALA A 166 36.05 23.89 -3.83
N HIS A 167 34.85 24.10 -3.31
CA HIS A 167 34.64 24.51 -1.92
C HIS A 167 33.60 23.63 -1.23
N THR A 168 33.71 23.57 0.09
CA THR A 168 32.85 22.80 0.99
C THR A 168 32.17 23.77 1.95
N ASP A 169 30.83 23.80 1.99
CA ASP A 169 30.04 24.56 2.97
C ASP A 169 29.20 23.60 3.81
N VAL A 170 29.85 23.06 4.85
CA VAL A 170 29.23 22.13 5.80
C VAL A 170 28.07 22.78 6.55
N GLY A 171 28.16 24.07 6.85
CA GLY A 171 27.14 24.78 7.63
C GLY A 171 25.80 24.86 6.89
N ARG A 172 25.83 25.23 5.61
CA ARG A 172 24.64 25.24 4.76
C ARG A 172 24.15 23.83 4.44
N GLY A 173 25.07 22.89 4.20
CA GLY A 173 24.76 21.46 4.04
C GLY A 173 23.94 20.93 5.21
N LEU A 174 24.42 21.15 6.43
CA LEU A 174 23.76 20.70 7.64
C LEU A 174 22.42 21.42 7.87
N SER A 175 22.35 22.72 7.55
CA SER A 175 21.08 23.48 7.63
C SER A 175 20.00 22.88 6.73
N LEU A 176 20.36 22.50 5.50
CA LEU A 176 19.44 21.79 4.60
C LEU A 176 19.04 20.44 5.19
N ALA A 177 20.00 19.66 5.72
CA ALA A 177 19.72 18.35 6.30
C ALA A 177 18.72 18.43 7.47
N PHE A 178 18.83 19.43 8.35
CA PHE A 178 17.84 19.68 9.41
C PHE A 178 16.44 19.96 8.84
N SER A 179 16.34 20.74 7.77
CA SER A 179 15.05 21.10 7.16
C SER A 179 14.35 19.94 6.42
N MET A 180 15.04 18.82 6.20
CA MET A 180 14.51 17.66 5.48
C MET A 180 13.74 16.67 6.37
N PHE A 181 13.71 16.90 7.68
CA PHE A 181 12.87 16.13 8.59
C PHE A 181 11.45 16.72 8.62
N ASP A 182 10.44 15.90 8.34
CA ASP A 182 9.04 16.29 8.39
C ASP A 182 8.59 16.52 9.85
N GLU A 183 7.72 17.50 10.13
CA GLU A 183 7.18 17.75 11.48
C GLU A 183 6.46 16.53 12.08
N THR A 184 5.84 15.69 11.24
CA THR A 184 5.14 14.46 11.64
C THR A 184 6.06 13.34 12.13
N SER A 185 7.38 13.50 12.01
CA SER A 185 8.36 12.43 12.27
C SER A 185 9.00 12.47 13.66
N THR A 186 8.45 13.23 14.62
CA THR A 186 9.06 13.45 15.96
C THR A 186 9.09 12.21 16.83
N GLU A 187 8.23 11.24 16.54
CA GLU A 187 8.10 10.00 17.31
C GLU A 187 9.02 8.87 16.80
N THR A 188 9.77 9.11 15.72
CA THR A 188 10.64 8.11 15.07
C THR A 188 12.11 8.49 15.26
N SER A 189 13.03 7.51 15.28
CA SER A 189 14.48 7.79 15.26
C SER A 189 14.86 8.70 14.09
N ARG A 190 15.67 9.73 14.35
CA ARG A 190 16.19 10.66 13.33
C ARG A 190 17.72 10.67 13.36
N ALA A 191 18.35 10.50 12.20
CA ALA A 191 19.79 10.56 12.05
C ALA A 191 20.23 11.33 10.81
N ILE A 192 21.31 12.10 10.93
CA ILE A 192 22.02 12.72 9.82
C ILE A 192 23.37 12.00 9.69
N VAL A 193 23.65 11.46 8.52
CA VAL A 193 24.96 10.89 8.16
C VAL A 193 25.64 11.86 7.21
N LEU A 194 26.56 12.67 7.75
CA LEU A 194 27.41 13.57 7.00
C LEU A 194 28.65 12.81 6.50
N VAL A 195 28.87 12.79 5.19
CA VAL A 195 30.08 12.21 4.58
C VAL A 195 30.87 13.32 3.91
N SER A 196 32.08 13.60 4.39
CA SER A 196 32.92 14.70 3.92
C SER A 196 34.40 14.37 4.12
N ASP A 197 35.26 14.80 3.20
CA ASP A 197 36.73 14.66 3.31
C ASP A 197 37.43 15.94 3.77
N GLY A 198 36.70 17.04 3.87
CA GLY A 198 37.20 18.33 4.31
C GLY A 198 36.28 18.99 5.31
N ALA A 199 36.84 19.97 6.00
CA ALA A 199 36.10 20.89 6.87
C ALA A 199 36.34 22.33 6.41
N ALA A 200 35.28 23.14 6.46
CA ALA A 200 35.37 24.57 6.25
C ALA A 200 34.90 25.30 7.50
N VAL A 201 35.43 26.51 7.70
CA VAL A 201 35.02 27.37 8.80
C VAL A 201 33.56 27.75 8.62
N ILE A 202 32.73 27.40 9.61
CA ILE A 202 31.32 27.79 9.64
C ILE A 202 31.22 29.18 10.25
N ASP A 203 30.57 30.11 9.54
CA ASP A 203 30.31 31.47 10.04
C ASP A 203 29.49 31.44 11.34
N ARG A 204 29.76 32.38 12.25
CA ARG A 204 29.10 32.45 13.57
C ARG A 204 27.58 32.49 13.48
N ARG A 205 27.01 33.23 12.52
CA ARG A 205 25.56 33.30 12.34
C ARG A 205 24.97 31.95 11.96
N VAL A 206 25.69 31.18 11.13
CA VAL A 206 25.28 29.83 10.74
C VAL A 206 25.42 28.86 11.91
N GLN A 207 26.48 29.00 12.72
CA GLN A 207 26.64 28.21 13.94
C GLN A 207 25.46 28.39 14.90
N ASP A 208 25.02 29.64 15.12
CA ASP A 208 23.90 29.93 16.01
C ASP A 208 22.58 29.36 15.48
N ALA A 209 22.36 29.45 14.16
CA ALA A 209 21.20 28.83 13.51
C ALA A 209 21.21 27.30 13.66
N LEU A 210 22.36 26.66 13.54
CA LEU A 210 22.52 25.22 13.72
C LEU A 210 22.29 24.80 15.18
N ARG A 211 22.76 25.58 16.16
CA ARG A 211 22.45 25.35 17.59
C ARG A 211 20.96 25.45 17.85
N ALA A 212 20.28 26.44 17.27
CA ALA A 212 18.84 26.58 17.39
C ALA A 212 18.08 25.43 16.72
N ALA A 213 18.52 24.97 15.55
CA ALA A 213 17.93 23.81 14.88
C ALA A 213 18.12 22.52 15.69
N ALA A 214 19.34 22.28 16.18
CA ALA A 214 19.66 21.14 17.06
C ALA A 214 18.82 21.10 18.34
N ALA A 215 18.53 22.26 18.92
CA ALA A 215 17.69 22.36 20.12
C ALA A 215 16.20 22.10 19.83
N ARG A 216 15.73 22.37 18.61
CA ARG A 216 14.33 22.12 18.19
C ARG A 216 14.12 20.68 17.76
N ASP A 217 15.05 20.14 16.98
CA ASP A 217 14.97 18.83 16.34
C ASP A 217 16.11 17.94 16.84
N PRO A 218 15.87 17.12 17.89
CA PRO A 218 16.88 16.21 18.39
C PRO A 218 17.15 15.11 17.36
N VAL A 219 18.28 15.20 16.69
CA VAL A 219 18.75 14.22 15.70
C VAL A 219 20.11 13.67 16.10
N ARG A 220 20.39 12.42 15.73
CA ARG A 220 21.73 11.84 15.86
C ARG A 220 22.60 12.31 14.70
N LEU A 221 23.78 12.86 15.00
CA LEU A 221 24.71 13.32 13.97
C LEU A 221 25.89 12.38 13.87
N TYR A 222 26.04 11.73 12.71
CA TYR A 222 27.21 10.93 12.38
C TYR A 222 28.04 11.67 11.35
N TRP A 223 29.31 11.92 11.66
CA TRP A 223 30.25 12.47 10.69
C TRP A 223 31.25 11.42 10.26
N LEU A 224 31.14 10.99 9.01
CA LEU A 224 32.09 10.12 8.33
C LEU A 224 33.12 10.98 7.60
N PHE A 225 34.26 11.19 8.27
CA PHE A 225 35.38 11.96 7.78
C PHE A 225 36.30 11.09 6.91
N LEU A 226 36.35 11.36 5.61
CA LEU A 226 37.17 10.62 4.65
C LEU A 226 38.57 11.24 4.57
N ARG A 227 39.47 10.79 5.44
CA ARG A 227 40.82 11.38 5.55
C ARG A 227 41.69 10.98 4.36
N THR A 228 42.19 11.98 3.65
CA THR A 228 43.26 11.82 2.67
C THR A 228 44.60 11.57 3.37
N ALA A 229 45.45 10.72 2.79
CA ALA A 229 46.80 10.46 3.28
C ALA A 229 47.62 11.76 3.40
N GLY A 230 48.22 11.98 4.58
CA GLY A 230 48.98 13.19 4.89
C GLY A 230 48.14 14.40 5.31
N ALA A 231 46.81 14.34 5.21
CA ALA A 231 45.93 15.37 5.75
C ALA A 231 45.88 15.29 7.29
N ARG A 232 45.52 16.40 7.95
CA ARG A 232 45.32 16.46 9.39
C ARG A 232 44.06 15.69 9.78
N GLY A 233 44.13 14.98 10.91
CA GLY A 233 43.01 14.27 11.50
C GLY A 233 42.16 15.16 12.39
N ILE A 234 40.95 14.70 12.72
CA ILE A 234 40.01 15.44 13.60
C ILE A 234 40.54 15.58 15.04
N THR A 235 41.48 14.74 15.44
CA THR A 235 42.08 14.73 16.79
C THR A 235 43.50 15.29 16.84
N ASP A 236 44.10 15.62 15.69
CA ASP A 236 45.47 16.12 15.61
C ASP A 236 45.57 17.48 16.33
N ARG A 237 46.62 17.66 17.15
CA ARG A 237 46.86 18.90 17.89
C ARG A 237 47.98 19.72 17.24
N PRO A 238 47.91 21.05 17.29
CA PRO A 238 49.02 21.89 16.88
C PRO A 238 50.29 21.60 17.68
N PRO A 239 51.46 21.58 17.02
CA PRO A 239 52.73 21.66 17.72
C PRO A 239 52.79 22.90 18.63
N PRO A 240 53.58 22.86 19.72
CA PRO A 240 53.80 24.04 20.55
C PRO A 240 54.32 25.22 19.71
N GLY A 241 53.55 26.30 19.66
CA GLY A 241 53.87 27.51 18.89
C GLY A 241 52.97 27.75 17.66
N ASP A 242 52.27 26.72 17.17
CA ASP A 242 51.28 26.89 16.10
C ASP A 242 49.92 27.35 16.66
N PRO A 243 49.20 28.26 15.97
CA PRO A 243 47.88 28.69 16.41
C PRO A 243 46.84 27.57 16.26
N ASP A 244 46.19 27.19 17.37
CA ASP A 244 45.00 26.32 17.36
C ASP A 244 43.77 27.13 16.90
N SER A 245 43.72 27.42 15.60
CA SER A 245 42.66 28.23 14.98
C SER A 245 41.82 27.41 13.99
N PRO A 246 40.53 27.76 13.78
CA PRO A 246 39.69 27.14 12.76
C PRO A 246 40.26 27.22 11.34
N GLN A 247 41.11 28.20 11.05
CA GLN A 247 41.75 28.36 9.75
C GLN A 247 42.91 27.38 9.55
N THR A 248 43.57 26.99 10.63
CA THR A 248 44.74 26.09 10.58
C THR A 248 44.33 24.64 10.81
N TYR A 249 43.35 24.38 11.68
CA TYR A 249 42.84 23.04 12.01
C TYR A 249 41.31 22.95 11.83
N PRO A 250 40.78 23.14 10.60
CA PRO A 250 39.34 23.23 10.38
C PRO A 250 38.59 21.94 10.78
N GLU A 251 39.18 20.76 10.56
CA GLU A 251 38.54 19.47 10.87
C GLU A 251 38.35 19.29 12.38
N ARG A 252 39.37 19.66 13.16
CA ARG A 252 39.33 19.65 14.62
C ARG A 252 38.31 20.64 15.16
N HIS A 253 38.31 21.88 14.66
CA HIS A 253 37.37 22.91 15.12
C HIS A 253 35.93 22.59 14.73
N LEU A 254 35.72 21.89 13.59
CA LEU A 254 34.41 21.38 13.20
C LEU A 254 33.93 20.26 14.14
N ASP A 255 34.81 19.32 14.52
CA ASP A 255 34.50 18.29 15.52
C ASP A 255 34.12 18.90 16.89
N ILE A 256 34.90 19.88 17.35
CA ILE A 256 34.59 20.63 18.58
C ILE A 256 33.24 21.31 18.46
N PHE A 257 32.97 21.97 17.33
CA PHE A 257 31.68 22.62 17.09
C PHE A 257 30.52 21.62 17.15
N PHE A 258 30.61 20.47 16.49
CA PHE A 258 29.57 19.44 16.54
C PHE A 258 29.32 18.92 17.97
N LYS A 259 30.37 18.77 18.79
CA LYS A 259 30.23 18.44 20.22
C LYS A 259 29.48 19.52 21.01
N THR A 260 29.55 20.78 20.61
CA THR A 260 28.84 21.89 21.26
C THR A 260 27.36 22.00 20.88
N LEU A 261 26.88 21.24 19.88
CA LEU A 261 25.48 21.30 19.43
C LEU A 261 24.50 20.66 20.44
N GLY A 262 24.98 19.90 21.42
CA GLY A 262 24.13 19.21 22.39
C GLY A 262 23.37 18.00 21.83
N LEU A 263 23.73 17.55 20.62
CA LEU A 263 23.16 16.37 19.96
C LEU A 263 23.97 15.11 20.28
N PRO A 264 23.38 13.90 20.19
CA PRO A 264 24.14 12.67 20.13
C PRO A 264 25.00 12.68 18.85
N TYR A 265 26.30 12.92 19.03
CA TYR A 265 27.24 13.09 17.95
C TYR A 265 28.36 12.06 18.01
N ARG A 266 28.70 11.49 16.85
CA ARG A 266 29.84 10.58 16.71
C ARG A 266 30.56 10.79 15.37
N SER A 267 31.87 10.94 15.44
CA SER A 267 32.76 11.02 14.29
C SER A 267 33.42 9.67 13.99
N PHE A 268 33.60 9.37 12.71
CA PHE A 268 34.36 8.24 12.20
C PHE A 268 35.39 8.76 11.22
N GLU A 269 36.66 8.42 11.45
CA GLU A 269 37.75 8.78 10.55
C GLU A 269 38.11 7.55 9.72
N ALA A 270 37.95 7.66 8.40
CA ALA A 270 38.19 6.57 7.46
C ALA A 270 39.27 6.96 6.44
N ARG A 271 40.32 6.13 6.35
CA ARG A 271 41.49 6.31 5.47
C ARG A 271 41.48 5.35 4.28
N SER A 272 40.47 4.48 4.19
CA SER A 272 40.27 3.55 3.09
C SER A 272 38.79 3.20 2.93
N ALA A 273 38.40 2.66 1.77
CA ALA A 273 37.05 2.17 1.55
C ALA A 273 36.62 1.06 2.53
N GLY A 274 37.58 0.26 3.03
CA GLY A 274 37.33 -0.74 4.08
C GLY A 274 36.91 -0.09 5.39
N GLU A 275 37.64 0.92 5.84
CA GLU A 275 37.31 1.68 7.07
C GLU A 275 35.97 2.42 6.94
N VAL A 276 35.62 2.90 5.74
CA VAL A 276 34.28 3.47 5.46
C VAL A 276 33.18 2.41 5.65
N SER A 277 33.39 1.20 5.14
CA SER A 277 32.45 0.09 5.29
C SER A 277 32.25 -0.31 6.75
N ASP A 278 33.32 -0.35 7.53
CA ASP A 278 33.25 -0.67 8.96
C ASP A 278 32.53 0.43 9.76
N ALA A 279 32.82 1.71 9.46
CA ALA A 279 32.12 2.84 10.08
C ALA A 279 30.61 2.83 9.76
N ILE A 280 30.24 2.55 8.51
CA ILE A 280 28.84 2.42 8.09
C ILE A 280 28.15 1.25 8.81
N ARG A 281 28.85 0.13 9.01
CA ARG A 281 28.34 -1.03 9.78
C ARG A 281 28.12 -0.68 11.25
N GLU A 282 29.00 0.13 11.82
CA GLU A 282 28.84 0.60 13.20
C GLU A 282 27.66 1.57 13.33
N ILE A 283 27.53 2.54 12.42
CA ILE A 283 26.33 3.40 12.35
C ILE A 283 25.07 2.55 12.25
N ASP A 284 25.13 1.45 11.49
CA ASP A 284 24.02 0.54 11.36
C ASP A 284 23.58 -0.13 12.66
N GLN A 285 24.53 -0.63 13.44
CA GLN A 285 24.23 -1.19 14.76
C GLN A 285 23.68 -0.15 15.74
N LEU A 286 24.10 1.11 15.62
CA LEU A 286 23.62 2.20 16.48
C LEU A 286 22.19 2.63 16.12
N GLU A 287 21.84 2.65 14.83
CA GLU A 287 20.52 3.05 14.35
C GLU A 287 19.46 1.96 14.43
N GLN A 288 19.84 0.67 14.38
CA GLN A 288 18.91 -0.47 14.46
C GLN A 288 18.21 -0.68 15.82
N ARG A 289 18.32 0.26 16.77
CA ARG A 289 17.62 0.14 18.06
C ARG A 289 16.10 0.30 17.84
N PRO A 290 15.26 -0.63 18.30
CA PRO A 290 13.81 -0.54 18.12
C PRO A 290 13.30 0.74 18.78
N THR A 291 12.67 1.60 17.98
CA THR A 291 11.94 2.77 18.49
C THR A 291 10.46 2.42 18.51
N LEU A 292 9.79 2.76 19.62
CA LEU A 292 8.35 2.56 19.76
C LEU A 292 7.67 3.70 19.01
N TYR A 293 6.90 3.39 17.96
CA TYR A 293 6.06 4.38 17.26
C TYR A 293 4.61 3.89 17.27
N SER A 294 3.66 4.82 17.44
CA SER A 294 2.24 4.49 17.44
C SER A 294 1.65 4.64 16.03
N GLU A 295 1.16 3.54 15.45
CA GLU A 295 0.52 3.58 14.13
C GLU A 295 -1.00 3.65 14.32
N THR A 296 -1.62 4.69 13.76
CA THR A 296 -3.08 4.79 13.72
C THR A 296 -3.58 3.96 12.54
N ILE A 297 -4.16 2.80 12.81
CA ILE A 297 -4.75 1.97 11.74
C ILE A 297 -6.00 2.71 11.23
N PRO A 298 -6.11 2.95 9.91
CA PRO A 298 -7.25 3.65 9.35
C PRO A 298 -8.54 2.84 9.54
N ARG A 299 -9.64 3.57 9.57
CA ARG A 299 -11.01 3.05 9.61
C ARG A 299 -11.20 1.92 8.59
N GLN A 300 -11.84 0.83 9.03
CA GLN A 300 -12.21 -0.29 8.18
C GLN A 300 -13.71 -0.36 8.01
N ASP A 301 -14.14 -0.32 6.75
CA ASP A 301 -15.55 -0.41 6.37
C ASP A 301 -16.00 -1.88 6.36
N LEU A 302 -17.04 -2.19 7.15
CA LEU A 302 -17.66 -3.52 7.28
C LEU A 302 -19.05 -3.58 6.61
N ASP A 303 -19.48 -2.47 6.00
CA ASP A 303 -20.74 -2.36 5.27
C ASP A 303 -20.81 -3.33 4.09
N TRP A 304 -19.70 -3.53 3.37
CA TRP A 304 -19.62 -4.46 2.24
C TRP A 304 -19.91 -5.92 2.65
N LEU A 305 -19.44 -6.36 3.82
CA LEU A 305 -19.74 -7.69 4.36
C LEU A 305 -21.22 -7.84 4.68
N CYS A 306 -21.84 -6.78 5.22
CA CYS A 306 -23.26 -6.76 5.51
C CYS A 306 -24.09 -6.87 4.21
N TYR A 307 -23.69 -6.17 3.14
CA TYR A 307 -24.36 -6.25 1.84
C TYR A 307 -24.22 -7.63 1.18
N TRP A 308 -23.04 -8.25 1.24
CA TRP A 308 -22.85 -9.61 0.70
C TRP A 308 -23.64 -10.66 1.46
N ALA A 309 -23.66 -10.58 2.79
CA ALA A 309 -24.45 -11.48 3.62
C ALA A 309 -25.95 -11.30 3.36
N ALA A 310 -26.43 -10.06 3.21
CA ALA A 310 -27.80 -9.76 2.83
C ALA A 310 -28.15 -10.31 1.44
N ALA A 311 -27.27 -10.14 0.46
CA ALA A 311 -27.44 -10.67 -0.89
C ALA A 311 -27.56 -12.21 -0.89
N GLY A 312 -26.71 -12.89 -0.11
CA GLY A 312 -26.78 -14.34 0.08
C GLY A 312 -28.11 -14.80 0.69
N ALA A 313 -28.59 -14.11 1.73
CA ALA A 313 -29.88 -14.39 2.35
C ALA A 313 -31.05 -14.17 1.36
N LEU A 314 -31.02 -13.09 0.58
CA LEU A 314 -32.03 -12.81 -0.45
C LEU A 314 -32.01 -13.85 -1.59
N LEU A 315 -30.85 -14.31 -2.02
CA LEU A 315 -30.73 -15.37 -3.03
C LEU A 315 -31.31 -16.70 -2.54
N LEU A 316 -31.06 -17.05 -1.28
CA LEU A 316 -31.65 -18.24 -0.67
C LEU A 316 -33.18 -18.13 -0.55
N LEU A 317 -33.71 -16.95 -0.19
CA LEU A 317 -35.15 -16.69 -0.19
C LEU A 317 -35.75 -16.74 -1.60
N LEU A 318 -35.05 -16.21 -2.60
CA LEU A 318 -35.46 -16.29 -4.01
C LEU A 318 -35.48 -17.75 -4.49
N ALA A 319 -34.47 -18.54 -4.15
CA ALA A 319 -34.42 -19.96 -4.48
C ALA A 319 -35.55 -20.75 -3.80
N ALA A 320 -35.84 -20.47 -2.53
CA ALA A 320 -36.99 -21.02 -1.83
C ALA A 320 -38.31 -20.64 -2.54
N LYS A 321 -38.43 -19.38 -2.99
CA LYS A 321 -39.62 -18.90 -3.70
C LYS A 321 -39.80 -19.56 -5.07
N LEU A 322 -38.72 -19.75 -5.81
CA LEU A 322 -38.73 -20.44 -7.11
C LEU A 322 -39.01 -21.95 -6.96
N SER A 323 -38.73 -22.52 -5.78
CA SER A 323 -38.99 -23.92 -5.47
C SER A 323 -40.44 -24.17 -5.04
N GLU A 324 -41.25 -23.13 -4.82
CA GLU A 324 -42.68 -23.27 -4.57
C GLU A 324 -43.36 -23.87 -5.81
N ARG A 325 -43.88 -25.09 -5.69
CA ARG A 325 -44.73 -25.71 -6.71
C ARG A 325 -46.17 -25.26 -6.50
N ARG A 326 -46.82 -24.80 -7.58
CA ARG A 326 -48.25 -24.48 -7.55
C ARG A 326 -49.05 -25.76 -7.72
N LEU A 327 -50.06 -25.95 -6.89
CA LEU A 327 -50.95 -27.12 -6.91
C LEU A 327 -51.89 -27.15 -8.13
N GLU A 328 -51.94 -26.09 -8.94
CA GLU A 328 -52.71 -26.05 -10.20
C GLU A 328 -52.17 -27.02 -11.26
N ASP A 329 -50.92 -27.49 -11.11
CA ASP A 329 -50.27 -28.37 -12.09
C ASP A 329 -50.66 -29.86 -11.97
N TRP A 330 -51.58 -30.24 -11.06
CA TRP A 330 -51.97 -31.63 -10.77
C TRP A 330 -53.32 -32.08 -11.35
N GLU A 331 -54.09 -31.20 -12.01
CA GLU A 331 -55.34 -31.63 -12.67
C GLU A 331 -55.08 -32.31 -14.03
N GLY A 332 -54.68 -33.59 -14.00
CA GLY A 332 -54.59 -34.38 -15.21
C GLY A 332 -53.92 -35.73 -15.05
N GLU A 333 -54.45 -36.60 -14.16
CA GLU A 333 -54.41 -38.07 -14.34
C GLU A 333 -55.33 -38.74 -13.29
N ALA A 334 -56.60 -38.34 -13.21
CA ALA A 334 -57.58 -39.03 -12.37
C ALA A 334 -58.03 -40.31 -13.07
N LEU A 335 -57.43 -41.43 -12.66
CA LEU A 335 -57.81 -42.81 -12.95
C LEU A 335 -59.34 -43.02 -12.85
N LEU A 336 -60.02 -43.21 -13.99
CA LEU A 336 -61.39 -43.70 -14.02
C LEU A 336 -61.40 -45.23 -13.79
N PRO A 337 -62.10 -45.76 -12.78
CA PRO A 337 -62.32 -47.20 -12.65
C PRO A 337 -63.29 -47.68 -13.75
N SER A 338 -62.91 -48.77 -14.40
CA SER A 338 -63.69 -49.48 -15.42
C SER A 338 -64.96 -50.10 -14.82
N PRO A 339 -66.15 -49.96 -15.45
CA PRO A 339 -67.35 -50.63 -14.96
C PRO A 339 -67.32 -52.12 -15.31
N LEU A 340 -67.51 -52.94 -14.27
CA LEU A 340 -67.64 -54.39 -14.34
C LEU A 340 -68.88 -54.79 -15.16
N ARG A 341 -68.68 -55.81 -15.98
CA ARG A 341 -69.65 -56.47 -16.86
C ARG A 341 -70.50 -57.45 -16.05
N GLY A 342 -71.82 -57.28 -16.03
CA GLY A 342 -72.73 -58.23 -15.37
C GLY A 342 -74.22 -58.04 -15.70
N GLY A 343 -74.69 -58.72 -16.74
CA GLY A 343 -75.92 -59.54 -16.76
C GLY A 343 -77.33 -58.94 -16.60
N VAL A 344 -78.04 -58.88 -17.73
CA VAL A 344 -79.47 -59.26 -17.97
C VAL A 344 -80.62 -58.37 -17.45
N GLY A 345 -81.39 -57.81 -18.41
CA GLY A 345 -82.85 -57.65 -18.30
C GLY A 345 -83.48 -56.45 -19.03
N GLY A 346 -84.19 -56.71 -20.14
CA GLY A 346 -85.31 -55.87 -20.62
C GLY A 346 -84.99 -54.84 -21.72
N GLY A 347 -85.51 -55.04 -22.93
CA GLY A 347 -85.21 -54.23 -24.11
C GLY A 347 -86.10 -53.00 -24.34
N GLY A 348 -85.71 -52.21 -25.36
CA GLY A 348 -86.62 -51.31 -26.09
C GLY A 348 -86.12 -49.86 -26.30
N GLY A 349 -85.41 -49.63 -27.42
CA GLY A 349 -85.72 -48.55 -28.38
C GLY A 349 -85.28 -47.09 -28.13
N ALA A 350 -84.31 -46.64 -28.97
CA ALA A 350 -84.13 -45.31 -29.60
C ALA A 350 -83.88 -44.08 -28.69
N GLY A 351 -82.86 -43.22 -28.85
CA GLY A 351 -81.85 -42.98 -29.88
C GLY A 351 -81.26 -41.57 -29.68
N GLU A 352 -80.28 -41.43 -28.78
CA GLU A 352 -79.46 -40.22 -28.51
C GLU A 352 -78.26 -40.16 -29.49
N GLY A 353 -77.72 -39.02 -29.92
CA GLY A 353 -77.43 -37.79 -29.19
C GLY A 353 -75.91 -37.63 -29.03
N ALA A 354 -75.18 -37.43 -30.13
CA ALA A 354 -73.71 -37.42 -30.16
C ALA A 354 -73.10 -36.02 -30.37
N THR A 355 -72.59 -35.48 -29.26
CA THR A 355 -71.21 -35.00 -29.04
C THR A 355 -70.55 -34.05 -30.06
N ARG A 356 -70.28 -32.81 -29.62
CA ARG A 356 -69.28 -31.90 -30.22
C ARG A 356 -68.18 -31.60 -29.21
N ILE A 357 -67.02 -32.23 -29.39
CA ILE A 357 -65.75 -31.90 -28.71
C ILE A 357 -65.06 -30.84 -29.58
N VAL A 358 -64.74 -29.68 -29.01
CA VAL A 358 -63.82 -28.70 -29.62
C VAL A 358 -62.60 -28.57 -28.71
N ALA A 359 -61.50 -29.15 -29.15
CA ALA A 359 -60.18 -28.96 -28.59
C ALA A 359 -59.60 -27.61 -29.05
N SER A 360 -59.24 -26.73 -28.11
CA SER A 360 -58.53 -25.47 -28.40
C SER A 360 -57.03 -25.64 -28.21
N ARG A 361 -56.29 -25.46 -29.30
CA ARG A 361 -54.83 -25.56 -29.45
C ARG A 361 -54.23 -24.15 -29.44
N ARG A 362 -53.28 -23.83 -28.55
CA ARG A 362 -52.35 -22.68 -28.66
C ARG A 362 -50.95 -23.16 -28.25
N ARG A 363 -50.07 -23.48 -29.21
CA ARG A 363 -49.16 -22.60 -30.00
C ARG A 363 -47.97 -22.11 -29.17
N ALA A 364 -46.90 -22.92 -29.19
CA ALA A 364 -45.54 -22.55 -28.84
C ALA A 364 -44.75 -22.22 -30.13
N LEU A 365 -44.03 -21.10 -30.13
CA LEU A 365 -43.01 -20.70 -31.10
C LEU A 365 -41.82 -20.21 -30.26
N HIS A 366 -40.80 -21.05 -30.07
CA HIS A 366 -39.50 -21.04 -30.76
C HIS A 366 -38.56 -19.86 -30.40
N SER A 367 -37.59 -20.23 -29.56
CA SER A 367 -36.19 -19.78 -29.39
C SER A 367 -35.59 -18.76 -30.37
N ALA A 368 -34.90 -17.76 -29.81
CA ALA A 368 -33.95 -16.89 -30.50
C ALA A 368 -32.52 -17.09 -29.94
N PRO A 369 -31.47 -17.27 -30.78
CA PRO A 369 -30.06 -17.15 -30.40
C PRO A 369 -29.44 -15.78 -30.80
N PRO A 370 -28.25 -15.41 -30.26
CA PRO A 370 -27.72 -14.03 -30.28
C PRO A 370 -27.01 -13.61 -31.59
N PRO A 371 -26.77 -12.30 -31.82
CA PRO A 371 -26.24 -11.77 -33.08
C PRO A 371 -24.71 -11.85 -33.22
N THR A 372 -24.27 -12.20 -34.43
CA THR A 372 -22.88 -12.17 -34.90
C THR A 372 -22.51 -10.79 -35.41
N LEU A 373 -21.42 -10.21 -34.90
CA LEU A 373 -20.86 -8.93 -35.33
C LEU A 373 -19.95 -9.13 -36.56
N ALA A 374 -20.36 -8.57 -37.70
CA ALA A 374 -19.56 -8.49 -38.93
C ALA A 374 -18.93 -7.09 -39.04
N LEU A 375 -17.59 -7.04 -39.16
CA LEU A 375 -16.82 -5.84 -39.46
C LEU A 375 -16.78 -5.57 -40.97
N PRO A 376 -16.87 -4.31 -41.44
CA PRO A 376 -16.68 -3.99 -42.85
C PRO A 376 -15.21 -3.75 -43.20
N ARG A 377 -14.80 -4.33 -44.34
CA ARG A 377 -13.59 -4.00 -45.11
C ARG A 377 -13.62 -2.55 -45.60
N LYS A 378 -12.50 -1.84 -45.47
CA LYS A 378 -12.08 -0.77 -46.39
C LYS A 378 -10.63 -1.04 -46.76
N GLY A 379 -10.34 -1.09 -48.07
CA GLY A 379 -9.02 -1.39 -48.61
C GLY A 379 -8.20 -0.15 -48.96
N GLY A 380 -6.92 -0.41 -49.24
CA GLY A 380 -6.11 0.32 -50.21
C GLY A 380 -5.04 1.26 -49.63
N GLY A 381 -3.76 0.92 -49.82
CA GLY A 381 -2.70 1.94 -49.91
C GLY A 381 -1.30 1.55 -49.45
N ASN A 382 -0.52 0.98 -50.37
CA ASN A 382 0.93 1.08 -50.57
C ASN A 382 1.99 0.50 -49.58
N ALA A 383 2.82 -0.33 -50.20
CA ALA A 383 4.11 -0.94 -49.84
C ALA A 383 5.29 0.09 -49.83
N PRO A 384 6.59 -0.29 -49.72
CA PRO A 384 7.19 -1.63 -49.56
C PRO A 384 8.36 -1.76 -48.55
N ASP A 385 8.80 -3.02 -48.44
CA ASP A 385 10.04 -3.60 -47.90
C ASP A 385 11.30 -2.72 -47.86
N VAL A 386 12.09 -2.87 -46.78
CA VAL A 386 13.55 -2.92 -46.89
C VAL A 386 14.16 -3.95 -45.93
N HIS A 387 15.02 -4.75 -46.54
CA HIS A 387 15.96 -5.75 -46.06
C HIS A 387 16.76 -5.48 -44.77
N SER A 388 17.06 -6.60 -44.11
CA SER A 388 18.28 -6.92 -43.36
C SER A 388 19.58 -6.36 -43.96
N GLN A 389 20.48 -5.81 -43.14
CA GLN A 389 21.91 -6.15 -43.15
C GLN A 389 22.67 -5.59 -41.93
N GLN A 390 23.61 -6.41 -41.47
CA GLN A 390 24.64 -6.19 -40.45
C GLN A 390 25.82 -5.33 -41.00
N PRO A 391 26.85 -5.01 -40.18
CA PRO A 391 27.60 -3.77 -40.27
C PRO A 391 28.88 -3.90 -41.10
N ASP A 392 29.42 -2.76 -41.55
CA ASP A 392 30.82 -2.66 -41.95
C ASP A 392 31.46 -1.35 -41.48
N SER A 393 32.76 -1.52 -41.26
CA SER A 393 33.86 -0.69 -40.81
C SER A 393 34.02 0.75 -41.34
N GLY A 394 34.76 1.56 -40.57
CA GLY A 394 35.82 2.42 -41.14
C GLY A 394 35.70 3.94 -41.04
N ARG A 395 36.55 4.52 -40.17
CA ARG A 395 37.44 5.69 -40.39
C ARG A 395 36.89 7.08 -40.81
N ALA A 396 37.29 8.04 -39.97
CA ALA A 396 38.05 9.28 -40.27
C ALA A 396 37.33 10.63 -40.52
N ALA A 397 37.90 11.63 -39.83
CA ALA A 397 38.01 13.06 -40.14
C ALA A 397 36.76 13.97 -39.97
N SER A 398 36.73 14.72 -38.87
CA SER A 398 36.98 16.18 -38.83
C SER A 398 37.11 16.66 -37.38
#